data_AF-A0A0L6CKU7-F1
#
_entry.id   AF-A0A0L6CKU7-F1
#
_cell.length_a   1.000
_cell.length_b   1.000
_cell.length_c   1.000
_cell.angle_alpha   90.00
_cell.angle_beta   90.00
_cell.angle_gamma   90.00
#
_symmetry.space_group_name_H-M   'P 1'
#
loop_
_entity.id
_entity.type
_entity.pdbx_description
1 polymer ?
#
loop_
_entity_poly.entity_id
_entity_poly.type
_entity_poly.pdbx_seq_one_letter_code
_entity_poly.pdbx_strand_id
1 'polypeptide(L)'
;MIAAYVVLVRWTYAYATSPAWRSGWSTALWAGAVVVVVRALSDVNRTSLHHFYRERLATTFLVQRLRTGEAKAEPYDKPLRVSDQAGASAGRPELVMAAVANVADADYVPAGRGCVPFVISAARTGVVGDPSLPPGGTRATQEYEYSADFDRRDLTVPAAMAISGAAVSPLAGRASSRTRPVRVLLTVLNARLGVWLPNPYARPPALTTKALRERDRAGEPDATSRDRWRARGWVVAARATSLATKPGPYRLLREAFGRPSLYDRRLYVTDGGHYDNLGLLEALRRRPDRVVVIDASNDAENSFGALADAVATARMDLGIEVDVDTTRLRSSDTARAASAWSVGTATYPADDGPAHVADVVFLKALLTDDLTADVEHYTLDNPDFPRRSTGDQSYDEWDFEAYRQLGHSLADTW
;
A
#
# COMPACT_ATOMS: atom_id res chain seq x y z
N MET A 1 26.56 3.56 0.35
CA MET A 1 26.70 2.38 -0.55
C MET A 1 28.02 2.38 -1.31
N ILE A 2 28.35 3.44 -2.07
CA ILE A 2 29.60 3.52 -2.86
C ILE A 2 30.85 3.33 -2.00
N ALA A 3 30.96 4.03 -0.86
CA ALA A 3 32.10 3.87 0.06
C ALA A 3 32.25 2.44 0.60
N ALA A 4 31.14 1.77 0.93
CA ALA A 4 31.16 0.39 1.40
C ALA A 4 31.57 -0.58 0.29
N TYR A 5 31.16 -0.34 -0.95
CA TYR A 5 31.57 -1.12 -2.11
C TYR A 5 33.07 -0.95 -2.40
N VAL A 6 33.58 0.27 -2.37
CA VAL A 6 35.03 0.56 -2.53
C VAL A 6 35.86 -0.13 -1.45
N VAL A 7 35.38 -0.09 -0.19
CA VAL A 7 36.02 -0.79 0.93
C VAL A 7 35.99 -2.31 0.72
N LEU A 8 34.86 -2.87 0.29
CA LEU A 8 34.72 -4.31 0.04
C LEU A 8 35.63 -4.78 -1.10
N VAL A 9 35.68 -4.04 -2.21
CA VAL A 9 36.56 -4.35 -3.35
C VAL A 9 38.04 -4.26 -2.96
N ARG A 10 38.44 -3.19 -2.24
CA ARG A 10 39.81 -3.07 -1.71
C ARG A 10 40.15 -4.18 -0.74
N TRP A 11 39.21 -4.56 0.13
CA TRP A 11 39.39 -5.66 1.08
C TRP A 11 39.56 -7.00 0.35
N THR A 12 38.74 -7.27 -0.67
CA THR A 12 38.79 -8.50 -1.46
C THR A 12 40.11 -8.60 -2.22
N TYR A 13 40.57 -7.49 -2.79
CA TYR A 13 41.88 -7.39 -3.44
C TYR A 13 43.03 -7.64 -2.47
N ALA A 14 42.99 -7.03 -1.27
CA ALA A 14 44.02 -7.21 -0.25
C ALA A 14 44.06 -8.65 0.29
N TYR A 15 42.89 -9.28 0.49
CA TYR A 15 42.78 -10.70 0.87
C TYR A 15 43.32 -11.64 -0.23
N ALA A 16 43.02 -11.33 -1.50
CA ALA A 16 43.50 -12.11 -2.64
C ALA A 16 45.01 -11.98 -2.86
N THR A 17 45.63 -10.86 -2.50
CA THR A 17 47.06 -10.60 -2.79
C THR A 17 48.00 -10.82 -1.60
N SER A 18 47.53 -10.72 -0.35
CA SER A 18 48.39 -10.82 0.83
C SER A 18 48.16 -12.11 1.64
N PRO A 19 49.19 -12.98 1.80
CA PRO A 19 49.10 -14.18 2.64
C PRO A 19 48.80 -13.90 4.12
N ALA A 20 49.30 -12.78 4.66
CA ALA A 20 49.09 -12.38 6.06
C ALA A 20 47.61 -12.04 6.37
N TRP A 21 46.87 -11.58 5.36
CA TRP A 21 45.44 -11.31 5.50
C TRP A 21 44.61 -12.58 5.58
N ARG A 22 45.09 -13.69 4.99
CA ARG A 22 44.39 -14.99 4.99
C ARG A 22 44.57 -15.77 6.28
N SER A 23 45.70 -15.59 6.97
CA SER A 23 46.01 -16.28 8.23
C SER A 23 45.50 -15.56 9.49
N GLY A 24 45.09 -14.30 9.38
CA GLY A 24 44.66 -13.48 10.51
C GLY A 24 43.15 -13.53 10.77
N TRP A 25 42.73 -13.98 11.96
CA TRP A 25 41.34 -13.90 12.42
C TRP A 25 40.79 -12.47 12.48
N SER A 26 41.65 -11.47 12.63
CA SER A 26 41.30 -10.04 12.59
C SER A 26 40.70 -9.61 11.24
N THR A 27 41.19 -10.17 10.13
CA THR A 27 40.68 -9.89 8.77
C THR A 27 39.24 -10.38 8.61
N ALA A 28 38.94 -11.58 9.13
CA ALA A 28 37.60 -12.16 9.14
C ALA A 28 36.64 -11.36 10.03
N LEU A 29 37.11 -10.90 11.20
CA LEU A 29 36.34 -10.05 12.11
C LEU A 29 35.99 -8.69 11.47
N TRP A 30 36.94 -8.05 10.78
CA TRP A 30 36.69 -6.78 10.08
C TRP A 30 35.71 -6.95 8.91
N ALA A 31 35.83 -8.02 8.11
CA ALA A 31 34.83 -8.32 7.08
C ALA A 31 33.45 -8.57 7.67
N GLY A 32 33.37 -9.35 8.76
CA GLY A 32 32.14 -9.57 9.50
C GLY A 32 31.52 -8.25 9.98
N ALA A 33 32.34 -7.36 10.55
CA ALA A 33 31.89 -6.03 11.00
C ALA A 33 31.39 -5.16 9.84
N VAL A 34 32.10 -5.13 8.70
CA VAL A 34 31.65 -4.40 7.50
C VAL A 34 30.33 -4.98 6.98
N VAL A 35 30.17 -6.30 6.93
CA VAL A 35 28.90 -6.94 6.53
C VAL A 35 27.77 -6.57 7.49
N VAL A 36 28.02 -6.55 8.80
CA VAL A 36 27.03 -6.14 9.81
C VAL A 36 26.66 -4.67 9.65
N VAL A 37 27.63 -3.78 9.46
CA VAL A 37 27.41 -2.34 9.25
C VAL A 37 26.65 -2.09 7.95
N VAL A 38 27.06 -2.72 6.84
CA VAL A 38 26.35 -2.63 5.56
C VAL A 38 24.93 -3.12 5.73
N ARG A 39 24.72 -4.30 6.34
CA ARG A 39 23.38 -4.85 6.60
C ARG A 39 22.52 -3.93 7.48
N ALA A 40 23.10 -3.32 8.49
CA ALA A 40 22.40 -2.41 9.40
C ALA A 40 22.01 -1.09 8.71
N LEU A 41 22.80 -0.63 7.74
CA LEU A 41 22.58 0.61 6.99
C LEU A 41 21.80 0.40 5.69
N SER A 42 21.80 -0.81 5.12
CA SER A 42 21.12 -1.17 3.87
C SER A 42 19.70 -1.68 4.15
N ASP A 43 18.84 -0.79 4.61
CA ASP A 43 17.40 -1.05 4.61
C ASP A 43 16.84 -0.66 3.24
N VAL A 44 16.44 -1.66 2.46
CA VAL A 44 15.96 -1.44 1.10
C VAL A 44 14.67 -0.61 1.09
N ASN A 45 13.84 -0.70 2.14
CA ASN A 45 12.63 0.10 2.23
C ASN A 45 12.99 1.58 2.43
N ARG A 46 14.01 1.88 3.25
CA ARG A 46 14.49 3.25 3.52
C ARG A 46 15.12 3.96 2.33
N THR A 47 15.71 3.19 1.43
CA THR A 47 16.46 3.74 0.29
C THR A 47 15.61 3.89 -0.98
N SER A 48 14.33 3.50 -0.94
CA SER A 48 13.41 3.53 -2.08
C SER A 48 12.62 4.84 -2.18
N LEU A 49 12.06 5.11 -3.37
CA LEU A 49 11.17 6.25 -3.62
C LEU A 49 9.93 6.26 -2.71
N HIS A 50 9.58 5.12 -2.11
CA HIS A 50 8.49 5.01 -1.16
C HIS A 50 8.51 6.08 -0.05
N HIS A 51 9.67 6.41 0.53
CA HIS A 51 9.73 7.43 1.59
C HIS A 51 9.44 8.84 1.09
N PHE A 52 9.96 9.18 -0.10
CA PHE A 52 9.69 10.47 -0.73
C PHE A 52 8.21 10.60 -1.07
N TYR A 53 7.63 9.57 -1.71
CA TYR A 53 6.21 9.53 -2.06
C TYR A 53 5.31 9.61 -0.82
N ARG A 54 5.62 8.81 0.21
CA ARG A 54 4.96 8.84 1.52
C ARG A 54 5.00 10.22 2.16
N GLU A 55 6.14 10.91 2.11
CA GLU A 55 6.29 12.24 2.67
C GLU A 55 5.41 13.26 1.93
N ARG A 56 5.43 13.27 0.59
CA ARG A 56 4.59 14.16 -0.21
C ARG A 56 3.10 13.95 0.08
N LEU A 57 2.63 12.69 0.08
CA LEU A 57 1.24 12.39 0.41
C LEU A 57 0.88 12.80 1.84
N ALA A 58 1.78 12.57 2.80
CA ALA A 58 1.56 12.97 4.20
C ALA A 58 1.37 14.49 4.33
N THR A 59 2.23 15.27 3.69
CA THR A 59 2.14 16.74 3.73
C THR A 59 0.87 17.26 3.07
N THR A 60 0.43 16.64 1.96
CA THR A 60 -0.75 17.09 1.22
C THR A 60 -2.07 16.70 1.89
N PHE A 61 -2.20 15.44 2.33
CA PHE A 61 -3.51 14.89 2.74
C PHE A 61 -3.68 14.72 4.25
N LEU A 62 -2.59 14.61 5.01
CA LEU A 62 -2.67 14.43 6.47
C LEU A 62 -2.63 15.79 7.15
N VAL A 63 -3.77 16.48 7.12
CA VAL A 63 -3.94 17.81 7.70
C VAL A 63 -4.89 17.78 8.89
N GLN A 64 -4.60 18.60 9.89
CA GLN A 64 -5.50 18.88 11.00
C GLN A 64 -6.16 20.24 10.79
N ARG A 65 -7.49 20.28 10.85
CA ARG A 65 -8.23 21.54 10.91
C ARG A 65 -8.14 22.11 12.32
N LEU A 66 -7.52 23.29 12.45
CA LEU A 66 -7.44 24.03 13.69
C LEU A 66 -8.78 24.69 14.01
N ARG A 67 -9.00 25.03 15.28
CA ARG A 67 -10.22 25.76 15.72
C ARG A 67 -10.38 27.13 15.03
N THR A 68 -9.28 27.68 14.51
CA THR A 68 -9.24 28.93 13.73
C THR A 68 -9.77 28.74 12.29
N GLY A 69 -10.04 27.50 11.87
CA GLY A 69 -10.46 27.16 10.49
C GLY A 69 -9.30 26.80 9.56
N GLU A 70 -8.07 27.17 9.93
CA GLU A 70 -6.83 26.87 9.19
C GLU A 70 -6.55 25.37 9.13
N ALA A 71 -6.09 24.87 7.98
CA ALA A 71 -5.62 23.50 7.81
C ALA A 71 -4.09 23.48 7.98
N LYS A 72 -3.59 22.68 8.93
CA LYS A 72 -2.16 22.52 9.18
C LYS A 72 -1.74 21.07 8.94
N ALA A 73 -0.72 20.86 8.11
CA ALA A 73 -0.16 19.54 7.89
C ALA A 73 0.37 18.93 9.20
N GLU A 74 0.05 17.67 9.43
CA GLU A 74 0.60 16.89 10.53
C GLU A 74 2.11 16.71 10.34
N PRO A 75 2.92 16.83 11.40
CA PRO A 75 4.36 16.60 11.32
C PRO A 75 4.66 15.19 10.80
N TYR A 76 5.48 15.07 9.75
CA TYR A 76 5.81 13.78 9.13
C TYR A 76 6.49 12.78 10.08
N ASP A 77 7.22 13.29 11.06
CA ASP A 77 7.91 12.50 12.08
C ASP A 77 6.98 11.90 13.14
N LYS A 78 5.73 12.40 13.23
CA LYS A 78 4.69 11.86 14.11
C LYS A 78 4.26 10.47 13.62
N PRO A 79 4.40 9.40 14.43
CA PRO A 79 3.98 8.07 14.03
C PRO A 79 2.45 7.94 14.13
N LEU A 80 1.76 8.30 13.05
CA LEU A 80 0.32 8.13 12.91
C LEU A 80 -0.01 6.64 12.71
N ARG A 81 -0.20 5.90 13.79
CA ARG A 81 -0.47 4.45 13.74
C ARG A 81 -1.81 4.14 13.11
N VAL A 82 -1.88 3.06 12.35
CA VAL A 82 -3.12 2.62 11.72
C VAL A 82 -4.11 2.18 12.80
N SER A 83 -3.65 1.42 13.81
CA SER A 83 -4.52 0.95 14.90
C SER A 83 -5.21 2.09 15.66
N ASP A 84 -4.51 3.22 15.79
CA ASP A 84 -4.95 4.34 16.60
C ASP A 84 -5.76 5.36 15.77
N GLN A 85 -5.45 5.50 14.47
CA GLN A 85 -5.97 6.58 13.64
C GLN A 85 -7.04 6.13 12.63
N ALA A 86 -7.01 4.87 12.18
CA ALA A 86 -7.90 4.41 11.11
C ALA A 86 -9.28 3.93 11.60
N GLY A 87 -9.49 3.88 12.92
CA GLY A 87 -10.74 3.37 13.49
C GLY A 87 -11.91 4.34 13.29
N ALA A 88 -13.11 3.78 13.20
CA ALA A 88 -14.34 4.56 13.22
C ALA A 88 -14.47 5.34 14.54
N SER A 89 -14.94 6.58 14.45
CA SER A 89 -15.25 7.43 15.61
C SER A 89 -16.53 8.20 15.37
N ALA A 90 -17.07 8.88 16.38
CA ALA A 90 -18.26 9.73 16.20
C ALA A 90 -18.06 10.71 15.03
N GLY A 91 -18.85 10.55 13.96
CA GLY A 91 -18.77 11.38 12.75
C GLY A 91 -17.62 11.07 11.78
N ARG A 92 -16.86 9.97 11.96
CA ARG A 92 -15.78 9.57 11.04
C ARG A 92 -15.84 8.07 10.71
N PRO A 93 -15.91 7.69 9.42
CA PRO A 93 -15.90 6.28 9.03
C PRO A 93 -14.56 5.61 9.36
N GLU A 94 -14.54 4.28 9.40
CA GLU A 94 -13.29 3.52 9.44
C GLU A 94 -12.51 3.76 8.13
N LEU A 95 -11.22 4.04 8.23
CA LEU A 95 -10.32 4.07 7.08
C LEU A 95 -9.81 2.66 6.81
N VAL A 96 -10.15 2.15 5.63
CA VAL A 96 -9.65 0.88 5.12
C VAL A 96 -8.80 1.17 3.90
N MET A 97 -7.54 0.73 3.93
CA MET A 97 -6.62 0.87 2.80
C MET A 97 -6.45 -0.48 2.12
N ALA A 98 -6.76 -0.52 0.82
CA ALA A 98 -6.63 -1.71 -0.02
C ALA A 98 -5.26 -1.72 -0.70
N ALA A 99 -4.59 -2.85 -0.64
CA ALA A 99 -3.31 -3.13 -1.28
C ALA A 99 -3.36 -4.55 -1.85
N VAL A 100 -2.28 -4.99 -2.48
CA VAL A 100 -2.14 -6.39 -2.90
C VAL A 100 -0.83 -6.98 -2.41
N ALA A 101 -0.85 -8.25 -2.02
CA ALA A 101 0.37 -9.03 -1.85
C ALA A 101 0.66 -9.77 -3.15
N ASN A 102 1.86 -9.59 -3.71
CA ASN A 102 2.29 -10.31 -4.91
C ASN A 102 2.59 -11.76 -4.56
N VAL A 103 1.98 -12.68 -5.29
CA VAL A 103 1.99 -14.12 -5.01
C VAL A 103 1.82 -14.87 -6.34
N ALA A 104 2.64 -15.89 -6.56
CA ALA A 104 2.61 -16.71 -7.77
C ALA A 104 2.27 -18.19 -7.52
N ASP A 105 1.81 -18.55 -6.32
CA ASP A 105 1.44 -19.92 -5.98
C ASP A 105 0.16 -20.32 -6.71
N ALA A 106 0.25 -21.34 -7.56
CA ALA A 106 -0.85 -21.80 -8.41
C ALA A 106 -1.99 -22.45 -7.60
N ASP A 107 -1.72 -22.88 -6.37
CA ASP A 107 -2.71 -23.49 -5.48
C ASP A 107 -3.77 -22.49 -4.99
N TYR A 108 -3.43 -21.20 -4.98
CA TYR A 108 -4.26 -20.14 -4.40
C TYR A 108 -4.56 -18.99 -5.37
N VAL A 109 -3.72 -18.81 -6.39
CA VAL A 109 -3.82 -17.67 -7.30
C VAL A 109 -4.10 -18.19 -8.71
N PRO A 110 -5.25 -17.82 -9.31
CA PRO A 110 -5.55 -18.15 -10.69
C PRO A 110 -4.42 -17.72 -11.65
N ALA A 111 -4.20 -18.51 -12.69
CA ALA A 111 -3.17 -18.25 -13.67
C ALA A 111 -3.28 -16.82 -14.24
N GLY A 112 -2.19 -16.05 -14.19
CA GLY A 112 -2.14 -14.68 -14.70
C GLY A 112 -2.56 -13.59 -13.70
N ARG A 113 -3.15 -13.93 -12.55
CA ARG A 113 -3.51 -12.92 -11.52
C ARG A 113 -2.29 -12.36 -10.78
N GLY A 114 -1.40 -13.24 -10.31
CA GLY A 114 -0.11 -12.86 -9.72
C GLY A 114 -0.16 -12.08 -8.40
N CYS A 115 -1.33 -11.93 -7.79
CA CYS A 115 -1.52 -11.24 -6.52
C CYS A 115 -2.78 -11.73 -5.77
N VAL A 116 -2.82 -11.40 -4.48
CA VAL A 116 -3.97 -11.59 -3.58
C VAL A 116 -4.28 -10.27 -2.85
N PRO A 117 -5.54 -10.02 -2.46
CA PRO A 117 -5.90 -8.80 -1.75
C PRO A 117 -5.20 -8.72 -0.39
N PHE A 118 -4.73 -7.53 -0.04
CA PHE A 118 -4.10 -7.24 1.24
C PHE A 118 -4.73 -5.99 1.84
N VAL A 119 -5.37 -6.11 2.99
CA VAL A 119 -6.07 -5.00 3.64
C VAL A 119 -5.29 -4.51 4.85
N ILE A 120 -5.31 -3.19 5.01
CA ILE A 120 -4.78 -2.48 6.18
C ILE A 120 -5.92 -1.66 6.79
N SER A 121 -6.45 -2.09 7.94
CA SER A 121 -7.49 -1.37 8.69
C SER A 121 -7.09 -1.21 10.16
N ALA A 122 -7.86 -0.45 10.95
CA ALA A 122 -7.57 -0.26 12.37
C ALA A 122 -7.60 -1.58 13.16
N ALA A 123 -8.55 -2.45 12.83
CA ALA A 123 -8.75 -3.71 13.55
C ALA A 123 -7.81 -4.81 13.06
N ARG A 124 -7.71 -5.00 11.74
CA ARG A 124 -6.99 -6.13 11.15
C ARG A 124 -6.15 -5.73 9.94
N THR A 125 -4.97 -6.34 9.84
CA THR A 125 -4.07 -6.20 8.70
C THR A 125 -3.67 -7.57 8.18
N GLY A 126 -3.67 -7.77 6.86
CA GLY A 126 -3.20 -8.99 6.24
C GLY A 126 -3.86 -9.32 4.92
N VAL A 127 -3.66 -10.56 4.48
CA VAL A 127 -4.28 -11.13 3.27
C VAL A 127 -5.74 -11.44 3.56
N VAL A 128 -6.62 -10.93 2.72
CA VAL A 128 -8.05 -11.24 2.69
C VAL A 128 -8.38 -11.75 1.30
N GLY A 129 -9.46 -12.53 1.13
CA GLY A 129 -9.80 -12.99 -0.21
C GLY A 129 -10.64 -14.26 -0.26
N ASP A 130 -10.50 -14.92 -1.39
CA ASP A 130 -11.14 -16.17 -1.80
C ASP A 130 -11.02 -17.27 -0.72
N PRO A 131 -12.07 -18.09 -0.51
CA PRO A 131 -12.05 -19.26 0.38
C PRO A 131 -10.92 -20.27 0.13
N SER A 132 -10.33 -20.29 -1.07
CA SER A 132 -9.15 -21.11 -1.41
C SER A 132 -7.91 -20.70 -0.62
N LEU A 133 -7.82 -19.46 -0.14
CA LEU A 133 -6.69 -19.01 0.66
C LEU A 133 -6.66 -19.71 2.03
N PRO A 134 -5.47 -20.00 2.58
CA PRO A 134 -5.37 -20.59 3.90
C PRO A 134 -6.05 -19.69 4.96
N PRO A 135 -6.70 -20.29 5.98
CA PRO A 135 -7.28 -19.52 7.07
C PRO A 135 -6.18 -18.82 7.90
N GLY A 136 -6.53 -17.72 8.56
CA GLY A 136 -5.60 -16.97 9.40
C GLY A 136 -4.72 -15.97 8.65
N GLY A 137 -5.13 -15.53 7.45
CA GLY A 137 -4.40 -14.55 6.64
C GLY A 137 -4.37 -13.13 7.19
N THR A 138 -5.06 -12.85 8.30
CA THR A 138 -5.08 -11.53 8.95
C THR A 138 -4.66 -11.60 10.41
N ARG A 139 -4.06 -10.53 10.90
CA ARG A 139 -3.68 -10.34 12.31
C ARG A 139 -4.25 -9.03 12.85
N ALA A 140 -4.37 -8.92 14.17
CA ALA A 140 -4.72 -7.65 14.81
C ALA A 140 -3.69 -6.58 14.40
N THR A 141 -4.15 -5.44 13.88
CA THR A 141 -3.25 -4.41 13.33
C THR A 141 -2.24 -3.93 14.36
N GLN A 142 -2.68 -3.73 15.60
CA GLN A 142 -1.81 -3.33 16.69
C GLN A 142 -0.62 -4.28 16.87
N GLU A 143 -0.83 -5.60 16.83
CA GLU A 143 0.25 -6.58 16.90
C GLU A 143 1.12 -6.60 15.63
N TYR A 144 0.48 -6.43 14.47
CA TYR A 144 1.13 -6.48 13.19
C TYR A 144 2.12 -5.32 13.03
N GLU A 145 1.75 -4.10 13.45
CA GLU A 145 2.60 -2.91 13.45
C GLU A 145 3.96 -3.17 14.13
N TYR A 146 3.97 -3.84 15.29
CA TYR A 146 5.22 -4.19 15.99
C TYR A 146 6.07 -5.22 15.25
N SER A 147 5.42 -6.15 14.55
CA SER A 147 6.12 -7.17 13.80
C SER A 147 6.70 -6.62 12.49
N ALA A 148 6.08 -5.58 11.93
CA ALA A 148 6.56 -4.87 10.75
C ALA A 148 7.79 -4.04 11.07
N ASP A 149 7.71 -3.22 12.13
CA ASP A 149 8.83 -2.49 12.67
C ASP A 149 8.68 -2.33 14.18
N PHE A 150 9.76 -2.63 14.90
CA PHE A 150 9.79 -2.49 16.34
C PHE A 150 9.63 -1.02 16.77
N ASP A 151 10.18 -0.10 15.97
CA ASP A 151 10.00 1.34 16.17
C ASP A 151 8.65 1.85 15.62
N ARG A 152 7.82 0.96 15.05
CA ARG A 152 6.49 1.22 14.48
C ARG A 152 6.46 2.33 13.43
N ARG A 153 7.51 2.45 12.62
CA ARG A 153 7.58 3.48 11.57
C ARG A 153 7.20 2.94 10.20
N ASP A 154 7.24 1.62 10.01
CA ASP A 154 7.02 0.99 8.69
C ASP A 154 5.53 0.78 8.37
N LEU A 155 4.64 0.68 9.36
CA LEU A 155 3.19 0.62 9.17
C LEU A 155 2.49 1.75 9.93
N THR A 156 2.32 2.87 9.25
CA THR A 156 1.58 4.08 9.69
C THR A 156 0.54 4.42 8.64
N VAL A 157 -0.42 5.30 8.94
CA VAL A 157 -1.40 5.81 7.96
C VAL A 157 -0.72 6.34 6.70
N PRO A 158 0.28 7.25 6.76
CA PRO A 158 0.96 7.70 5.55
C PRO A 158 1.68 6.58 4.80
N ALA A 159 2.28 5.62 5.51
CA ALA A 159 2.91 4.48 4.85
C ALA A 159 1.87 3.60 4.13
N ALA A 160 0.77 3.26 4.80
CA ALA A 160 -0.29 2.44 4.25
C ALA A 160 -0.99 3.13 3.07
N MET A 161 -1.20 4.45 3.14
CA MET A 161 -1.69 5.27 2.02
C MET A 161 -0.72 5.22 0.83
N ALA A 162 0.58 5.37 1.07
CA ALA A 162 1.60 5.29 0.03
C ALA A 162 1.74 3.89 -0.58
N ILE A 163 1.49 2.82 0.20
CA ILE A 163 1.45 1.43 -0.31
C ILE A 163 0.22 1.21 -1.18
N SER A 164 -0.93 1.73 -0.74
CA SER A 164 -2.22 1.57 -1.41
C SER A 164 -2.23 2.23 -2.79
N GLY A 165 -1.69 3.46 -2.93
CA GLY A 165 -1.59 4.19 -4.21
C GLY A 165 -0.25 4.05 -4.95
N ALA A 166 0.51 2.99 -4.70
CA ALA A 166 1.86 2.78 -5.21
C ALA A 166 1.93 2.46 -6.73
N ALA A 167 1.48 3.34 -7.62
CA ALA A 167 1.30 3.07 -9.05
C ALA A 167 2.57 2.63 -9.82
N VAL A 168 3.77 2.90 -9.28
CA VAL A 168 5.08 2.49 -9.83
C VAL A 168 5.68 1.36 -8.99
N SER A 169 5.38 0.12 -9.37
CA SER A 169 5.93 -1.10 -8.76
C SER A 169 6.55 -2.05 -9.81
N PRO A 170 7.74 -2.64 -9.56
CA PRO A 170 8.34 -3.67 -10.41
C PRO A 170 7.48 -4.95 -10.52
N LEU A 171 6.67 -5.24 -9.49
CA LEU A 171 5.69 -6.32 -9.47
C LEU A 171 4.30 -5.70 -9.40
N ALA A 172 3.56 -5.77 -10.50
CA ALA A 172 2.29 -5.10 -10.72
C ALA A 172 1.12 -6.09 -10.88
N GLY A 173 1.11 -7.17 -10.09
CA GLY A 173 0.08 -8.22 -10.16
C GLY A 173 -0.23 -8.68 -11.58
N ARG A 174 -1.48 -8.49 -12.02
CA ARG A 174 -2.01 -8.83 -13.36
C ARG A 174 -1.20 -8.24 -14.53
N ALA A 175 -0.59 -7.08 -14.35
CA ALA A 175 0.22 -6.41 -15.38
C ALA A 175 1.69 -6.88 -15.42
N SER A 176 2.14 -7.70 -14.47
CA SER A 176 3.54 -8.15 -14.34
C SER A 176 4.07 -8.96 -15.52
N SER A 177 3.18 -9.54 -16.34
CA SER A 177 3.56 -10.27 -17.55
C SER A 177 4.09 -9.34 -18.66
N ARG A 178 3.62 -8.08 -18.69
CA ARG A 178 3.89 -7.10 -19.76
C ARG A 178 5.15 -6.25 -19.50
N THR A 179 5.67 -6.22 -18.27
CA THR A 179 6.76 -5.33 -17.83
C THR A 179 8.06 -6.04 -17.42
N ARG A 180 8.26 -7.31 -17.83
CA ARG A 180 9.40 -8.15 -17.36
C ARG A 180 10.81 -7.52 -17.48
N PRO A 181 11.19 -6.80 -18.57
CA PRO A 181 12.49 -6.12 -18.64
C PRO A 181 12.53 -4.86 -17.76
N VAL A 182 11.42 -4.12 -17.72
CA VAL A 182 11.26 -2.89 -16.92
C VAL A 182 11.31 -3.21 -15.42
N ARG A 183 10.83 -4.38 -14.99
CA ARG A 183 10.97 -4.87 -13.62
C ARG A 183 12.42 -4.91 -13.17
N VAL A 184 13.31 -5.50 -13.95
CA VAL A 184 14.73 -5.60 -13.61
C VAL A 184 15.33 -4.20 -13.47
N LEU A 185 14.99 -3.28 -14.39
CA LEU A 185 15.47 -1.90 -14.35
C LEU A 185 14.94 -1.14 -13.12
N LEU A 186 13.64 -1.18 -12.84
CA LEU A 186 13.02 -0.52 -11.70
C LEU A 186 13.53 -1.07 -10.35
N THR A 187 13.73 -2.39 -10.25
CA THR A 187 14.31 -3.03 -9.06
C THR A 187 15.78 -2.65 -8.88
N VAL A 188 16.58 -2.60 -9.94
CA VAL A 188 18.00 -2.20 -9.88
C VAL A 188 18.16 -0.71 -9.55
N LEU A 189 17.30 0.14 -10.10
CA LEU A 189 17.28 1.59 -9.82
C LEU A 189 16.61 1.93 -8.48
N ASN A 190 16.06 0.96 -7.75
CA ASN A 190 15.31 1.15 -6.52
C ASN A 190 14.13 2.14 -6.64
N ALA A 191 13.61 2.31 -7.87
CA ALA A 191 12.51 3.21 -8.22
C ALA A 191 11.15 2.57 -7.89
N ARG A 192 11.03 2.02 -6.68
CA ARG A 192 9.90 1.20 -6.22
C ARG A 192 9.07 1.91 -5.17
N LEU A 193 7.76 1.72 -5.24
CA LEU A 193 6.81 2.18 -4.22
C LEU A 193 6.29 1.04 -3.33
N GLY A 194 6.43 -0.22 -3.76
CA GLY A 194 6.08 -1.42 -2.99
C GLY A 194 7.03 -1.73 -1.82
N VAL A 195 6.50 -2.39 -0.79
CA VAL A 195 7.23 -2.65 0.46
C VAL A 195 7.19 -4.13 0.88
N TRP A 196 8.23 -4.56 1.58
CA TRP A 196 8.31 -5.91 2.14
C TRP A 196 7.76 -5.97 3.57
N LEU A 197 6.50 -6.39 3.73
CA LEU A 197 5.84 -6.54 5.03
C LEU A 197 5.96 -7.97 5.58
N PRO A 198 5.90 -8.18 6.91
CA PRO A 198 5.84 -9.52 7.50
C PRO A 198 4.70 -10.33 6.93
N ASN A 199 4.90 -11.62 6.72
CA ASN A 199 3.79 -12.46 6.31
C ASN A 199 2.82 -12.65 7.49
N PRO A 200 1.52 -12.32 7.36
CA PRO A 200 0.54 -12.54 8.43
C PRO A 200 0.36 -14.01 8.81
N TYR A 201 0.61 -14.95 7.89
CA TYR A 201 0.61 -16.40 8.16
C TYR A 201 1.82 -16.87 8.96
N ALA A 202 2.91 -16.10 8.97
CA ALA A 202 4.11 -16.46 9.71
C ALA A 202 4.00 -16.07 11.18
N ARG A 203 4.45 -16.97 12.07
CA ARG A 203 4.53 -16.66 13.51
C ARG A 203 5.47 -15.46 13.73
N PRO A 204 5.06 -14.45 14.52
CA PRO A 204 5.95 -13.37 14.89
C PRO A 204 7.17 -13.93 15.64
N PRO A 205 8.35 -13.30 15.54
CA PRO A 205 9.53 -13.76 16.25
C PRO A 205 9.26 -13.83 17.77
N ALA A 206 9.62 -14.95 18.41
CA ALA A 206 9.35 -15.18 19.83
C ALA A 206 9.88 -14.06 20.74
N LEU A 207 11.02 -13.46 20.37
CA LEU A 207 11.61 -12.31 21.06
C LEU A 207 10.73 -11.06 20.96
N THR A 208 10.12 -10.79 19.81
CA THR A 208 9.19 -9.67 19.62
C THR A 208 7.96 -9.87 20.50
N THR A 209 7.35 -11.05 20.46
CA THR A 209 6.18 -11.37 21.29
C THR A 209 6.50 -11.28 22.78
N LYS A 210 7.67 -11.75 23.20
CA LYS A 210 8.13 -11.65 24.59
C LYS A 210 8.34 -10.20 25.02
N ALA A 211 9.01 -9.40 24.18
CA ALA A 211 9.24 -7.99 24.46
C ALA A 211 7.93 -7.20 24.58
N LEU A 212 6.91 -7.51 23.77
CA LEU A 212 5.59 -6.90 23.87
C LEU A 212 4.91 -7.23 25.21
N ARG A 213 4.84 -8.51 25.55
CA ARG A 213 4.23 -8.95 26.82
C ARG A 213 4.87 -8.32 28.05
N GLU A 214 6.20 -8.26 28.08
CA GLU A 214 6.92 -7.65 29.21
C GLU A 214 6.69 -6.14 29.29
N ARG A 215 6.55 -5.49 28.13
CA ARG A 215 6.30 -4.05 28.07
C ARG A 215 4.86 -3.70 28.45
N ASP A 216 3.89 -4.51 28.05
CA ASP A 216 2.48 -4.30 28.42
C ASP A 216 2.31 -4.49 29.94
N ARG A 217 2.92 -5.53 30.52
CA ARG A 217 3.03 -5.69 31.99
C ARG A 217 3.68 -4.50 32.69
N ALA A 218 4.75 -3.96 32.10
CA ALA A 218 5.44 -2.80 32.66
C ALA A 218 4.66 -1.48 32.55
N GLY A 219 3.59 -1.45 31.74
CA GLY A 219 2.67 -0.33 31.60
C GLY A 219 1.49 -0.35 32.58
N GLU A 220 1.30 -1.45 33.32
CA GLU A 220 0.27 -1.55 34.34
C GLU A 220 0.57 -0.61 35.53
N PRO A 221 -0.46 -0.02 36.17
CA PRO A 221 -0.28 0.93 37.27
C PRO A 221 0.57 0.38 38.43
N ASP A 222 0.47 -0.92 38.68
CA ASP A 222 1.14 -1.61 39.79
C ASP A 222 2.55 -2.14 39.43
N ALA A 223 3.05 -1.85 38.23
CA ALA A 223 4.33 -2.38 37.77
C ALA A 223 5.50 -1.91 38.65
N THR A 224 6.38 -2.84 39.01
CA THR A 224 7.57 -2.50 39.81
C THR A 224 8.67 -1.88 38.95
N SER A 225 9.62 -1.20 39.60
CA SER A 225 10.82 -0.70 38.90
C SER A 225 11.63 -1.83 38.24
N ARG A 226 11.61 -3.04 38.81
CA ARG A 226 12.27 -4.23 38.22
C ARG A 226 11.58 -4.68 36.93
N ASP A 227 10.25 -4.64 36.88
CA ASP A 227 9.47 -5.01 35.69
C ASP A 227 9.75 -4.05 34.53
N ARG A 228 9.79 -2.74 34.82
CA ARG A 228 10.19 -1.71 33.84
C ARG A 228 11.61 -1.92 33.31
N TRP A 229 12.57 -2.26 34.17
CA TRP A 229 13.94 -2.55 33.74
C TRP A 229 14.04 -3.82 32.88
N ARG A 230 13.33 -4.89 33.26
CA ARG A 230 13.26 -6.13 32.47
C ARG A 230 12.62 -5.90 31.11
N ALA A 231 11.51 -5.17 31.06
CA ALA A 231 10.85 -4.79 29.82
C ALA A 231 11.80 -4.02 28.90
N ARG A 232 12.54 -3.04 29.42
CA ARG A 232 13.58 -2.32 28.65
C ARG A 232 14.64 -3.26 28.07
N GLY A 233 15.12 -4.24 28.83
CA GLY A 233 16.09 -5.23 28.35
C GLY A 233 15.56 -6.05 27.17
N TRP A 234 14.33 -6.58 27.28
CA TRP A 234 13.69 -7.33 26.19
C TRP A 234 13.40 -6.45 24.96
N VAL A 235 12.99 -5.21 25.17
CA VAL A 235 12.77 -4.21 24.11
C VAL A 235 14.07 -3.95 23.34
N VAL A 236 15.19 -3.74 24.02
CA VAL A 236 16.50 -3.55 23.38
C VAL A 236 16.92 -4.79 22.59
N ALA A 237 16.75 -5.99 23.16
CA ALA A 237 17.07 -7.24 22.47
C ALA A 237 16.19 -7.46 21.22
N ALA A 238 14.89 -7.17 21.30
CA ALA A 238 13.98 -7.23 20.17
C ALA A 238 14.34 -6.19 19.08
N ARG A 239 14.75 -4.98 19.47
CA ARG A 239 15.21 -3.95 18.53
C ARG A 239 16.48 -4.36 17.79
N ALA A 240 17.47 -4.89 18.51
CA ALA A 240 18.72 -5.37 17.91
C ALA A 240 18.49 -6.53 16.93
N THR A 241 17.59 -7.46 17.25
CA THR A 241 17.23 -8.58 16.37
C THR A 241 16.34 -8.17 15.19
N SER A 242 15.49 -7.15 15.36
CA SER A 242 14.73 -6.54 14.26
C SER A 242 15.67 -5.99 13.18
N LEU A 243 16.71 -5.24 13.58
CA LEU A 243 17.74 -4.73 12.65
C LEU A 243 18.42 -5.87 11.88
N ALA A 244 18.67 -7.00 12.53
CA ALA A 244 19.25 -8.18 11.87
C ALA A 244 18.28 -8.89 10.90
N THR A 245 16.96 -8.73 11.06
CA THR A 245 15.92 -9.39 10.25
C THR A 245 15.25 -8.49 9.22
N LYS A 246 15.72 -7.24 9.09
CA LYS A 246 15.31 -6.30 8.04
C LYS A 246 15.61 -6.87 6.64
N PRO A 247 14.81 -6.49 5.62
CA PRO A 247 15.00 -6.99 4.26
C PRO A 247 16.35 -6.50 3.75
N GLY A 248 17.29 -7.44 3.58
CA GLY A 248 18.60 -7.16 3.01
C GLY A 248 18.57 -7.08 1.47
N PRO A 249 19.66 -6.64 0.84
CA PRO A 249 19.76 -6.44 -0.61
C PRO A 249 19.53 -7.71 -1.44
N TYR A 250 19.75 -8.91 -0.88
CA TYR A 250 19.43 -10.18 -1.55
C TYR A 250 17.95 -10.30 -1.96
N ARG A 251 17.04 -9.60 -1.27
CA ARG A 251 15.62 -9.59 -1.66
C ARG A 251 15.34 -8.79 -2.92
N LEU A 252 16.18 -7.82 -3.27
CA LEU A 252 16.10 -7.15 -4.59
C LEU A 252 16.39 -8.15 -5.71
N LEU A 253 17.33 -9.09 -5.51
CA LEU A 253 17.58 -10.15 -6.49
C LEU A 253 16.37 -11.09 -6.60
N ARG A 254 15.72 -11.40 -5.47
CA ARG A 254 14.48 -12.19 -5.47
C ARG A 254 13.29 -11.44 -6.07
N GLU A 255 13.23 -10.12 -5.95
CA GLU A 255 12.22 -9.27 -6.59
C GLU A 255 12.43 -9.19 -8.11
N ALA A 256 13.68 -9.09 -8.56
CA ALA A 256 14.05 -9.05 -9.97
C ALA A 256 13.87 -10.41 -10.68
N PHE A 257 14.24 -11.52 -10.02
CA PHE A 257 14.36 -12.85 -10.63
C PHE A 257 13.53 -13.95 -9.97
N GLY A 258 13.05 -13.75 -8.75
CA GLY A 258 12.35 -14.76 -7.97
C GLY A 258 10.84 -14.77 -8.22
N ARG A 259 10.21 -15.90 -7.88
CA ARG A 259 8.76 -16.02 -7.78
C ARG A 259 8.31 -15.69 -6.34
N PRO A 260 7.43 -14.70 -6.14
CA PRO A 260 6.91 -14.40 -4.82
C PRO A 260 5.92 -15.49 -4.39
N SER A 261 5.93 -15.86 -3.11
CA SER A 261 5.09 -16.94 -2.58
C SER A 261 4.48 -16.57 -1.23
N LEU A 262 3.28 -17.08 -0.96
CA LEU A 262 2.59 -17.02 0.32
C LEU A 262 3.33 -17.78 1.43
N TYR A 263 4.24 -18.68 1.10
CA TYR A 263 5.06 -19.37 2.09
C TYR A 263 6.27 -18.56 2.55
N ASP A 264 6.52 -17.40 1.94
CA ASP A 264 7.64 -16.54 2.31
C ASP A 264 7.44 -15.90 3.67
N ARG A 265 8.53 -15.72 4.43
CA ARG A 265 8.46 -15.03 5.74
C ARG A 265 7.99 -13.58 5.64
N ARG A 266 8.06 -12.98 4.46
CA ARG A 266 7.61 -11.62 4.17
C ARG A 266 6.96 -11.58 2.79
N LEU A 267 5.91 -10.81 2.65
CA LEU A 267 5.19 -10.60 1.40
C LEU A 267 5.61 -9.26 0.79
N TYR A 268 5.63 -9.19 -0.54
CA TYR A 268 5.84 -7.95 -1.27
C TYR A 268 4.49 -7.31 -1.54
N VAL A 269 4.21 -6.22 -0.84
CA VAL A 269 2.91 -5.53 -0.87
C VAL A 269 3.01 -4.27 -1.71
N THR A 270 2.07 -4.11 -2.63
CA THR A 270 2.04 -3.07 -3.67
C THR A 270 0.63 -2.50 -3.82
N ASP A 271 0.46 -1.60 -4.79
CA ASP A 271 -0.79 -0.91 -5.12
C ASP A 271 -2.01 -1.82 -5.19
N GLY A 272 -3.11 -1.37 -4.59
CA GLY A 272 -4.42 -2.04 -4.62
C GLY A 272 -5.00 -2.17 -6.03
N GLY A 273 -4.71 -1.22 -6.91
CA GLY A 273 -5.21 -1.13 -8.28
C GLY A 273 -4.83 -2.30 -9.18
N HIS A 274 -3.84 -3.12 -8.79
CA HIS A 274 -3.54 -4.37 -9.51
C HIS A 274 -4.62 -5.44 -9.35
N TYR A 275 -5.46 -5.33 -8.31
CA TYR A 275 -6.58 -6.23 -8.05
C TYR A 275 -7.93 -5.51 -8.20
N ASP A 276 -8.06 -4.32 -7.59
CA ASP A 276 -9.26 -3.50 -7.62
C ASP A 276 -8.87 -2.01 -7.49
N ASN A 277 -8.97 -1.27 -8.59
CA ASN A 277 -8.62 0.14 -8.65
C ASN A 277 -9.68 1.06 -8.03
N LEU A 278 -10.89 0.55 -7.79
CA LEU A 278 -12.01 1.32 -7.25
C LEU A 278 -12.17 1.14 -5.72
N GLY A 279 -11.53 0.11 -5.15
CA GLY A 279 -11.78 -0.31 -3.77
C GLY A 279 -13.18 -0.88 -3.54
N LEU A 280 -13.94 -1.11 -4.61
CA LEU A 280 -15.32 -1.61 -4.59
C LEU A 280 -15.41 -3.01 -3.96
N LEU A 281 -14.47 -3.90 -4.26
CA LEU A 281 -14.50 -5.27 -3.75
C LEU A 281 -14.37 -5.31 -2.23
N GLU A 282 -13.47 -4.50 -1.67
CA GLU A 282 -13.33 -4.43 -0.21
C GLU A 282 -14.51 -3.75 0.46
N ALA A 283 -15.14 -2.77 -0.20
CA ALA A 283 -16.40 -2.22 0.29
C ALA A 283 -17.49 -3.31 0.29
N LEU A 284 -17.67 -4.05 -0.80
CA LEU A 284 -18.68 -5.11 -0.92
C LEU A 284 -18.45 -6.28 0.06
N ARG A 285 -17.19 -6.64 0.36
CA ARG A 285 -16.90 -7.66 1.39
C ARG A 285 -17.48 -7.32 2.77
N ARG A 286 -17.74 -6.04 3.05
CA ARG A 286 -18.30 -5.55 4.32
C ARG A 286 -19.83 -5.53 4.34
N ARG A 287 -20.49 -5.95 3.25
CA ARG A 287 -21.96 -6.00 3.09
C ARG A 287 -22.67 -4.70 3.48
N PRO A 288 -22.27 -3.53 2.94
CA PRO A 288 -22.97 -2.28 3.19
C PRO A 288 -24.36 -2.29 2.53
N ASP A 289 -25.26 -1.42 3.00
CA ASP A 289 -26.54 -1.13 2.34
C ASP A 289 -26.35 -0.20 1.12
N ARG A 290 -25.30 0.63 1.14
CA ARG A 290 -24.95 1.56 0.06
C ARG A 290 -23.44 1.75 -0.04
N VAL A 291 -22.94 1.78 -1.28
CA VAL A 291 -21.55 2.07 -1.62
C VAL A 291 -21.50 3.30 -2.51
N VAL A 292 -20.61 4.23 -2.21
CA VAL A 292 -20.28 5.36 -3.10
C VAL A 292 -18.87 5.13 -3.63
N VAL A 293 -18.76 5.00 -4.94
CA VAL A 293 -17.51 4.78 -5.66
C VAL A 293 -17.14 6.08 -6.36
N ILE A 294 -15.95 6.61 -6.06
CA ILE A 294 -15.40 7.80 -6.72
C ILE A 294 -14.24 7.33 -7.59
N ASP A 295 -14.45 7.34 -8.91
CA ASP A 295 -13.52 6.84 -9.90
C ASP A 295 -12.70 7.97 -10.55
N ALA A 296 -11.45 8.06 -10.11
CA ALA A 296 -10.41 8.92 -10.66
C ALA A 296 -9.42 8.15 -11.56
N SER A 297 -9.80 6.98 -12.08
CA SER A 297 -8.98 6.19 -12.99
C SER A 297 -8.70 6.93 -14.30
N ASN A 298 -7.51 6.66 -14.84
CA ASN A 298 -7.07 7.12 -16.15
C ASN A 298 -7.53 6.17 -17.27
N ASP A 299 -8.80 5.78 -17.24
CA ASP A 299 -9.39 4.92 -18.24
C ASP A 299 -9.51 5.65 -19.59
N ALA A 300 -9.37 4.91 -20.69
CA ALA A 300 -9.70 5.42 -22.01
C ALA A 300 -11.16 5.88 -22.07
N GLU A 301 -11.46 6.84 -22.94
CA GLU A 301 -12.80 7.44 -22.99
C GLU A 301 -13.85 6.37 -23.23
N ASN A 302 -14.98 6.46 -22.51
CA ASN A 302 -16.10 5.54 -22.64
C ASN A 302 -15.77 4.05 -22.39
N SER A 303 -14.56 3.73 -21.92
CA SER A 303 -14.13 2.34 -21.70
C SER A 303 -14.57 1.80 -20.34
N PHE A 304 -14.52 2.63 -19.29
CA PHE A 304 -14.86 2.28 -17.91
C PHE A 304 -14.18 0.98 -17.46
N GLY A 305 -12.91 0.80 -17.85
CA GLY A 305 -12.12 -0.40 -17.60
C GLY A 305 -12.00 -0.75 -16.13
N ALA A 306 -11.76 0.24 -15.25
CA ALA A 306 -11.68 0.03 -13.81
C ALA A 306 -13.00 -0.52 -13.23
N LEU A 307 -14.14 0.00 -13.68
CA LEU A 307 -15.46 -0.49 -13.30
C LEU A 307 -15.70 -1.91 -13.84
N ALA A 308 -15.43 -2.15 -15.11
CA ALA A 308 -15.61 -3.46 -15.73
C ALA A 308 -14.76 -4.54 -15.04
N ASP A 309 -13.49 -4.24 -14.74
CA ASP A 309 -12.59 -5.15 -14.03
C ASP A 309 -13.06 -5.41 -12.59
N ALA A 310 -13.58 -4.39 -11.90
CA ALA A 310 -14.12 -4.54 -10.56
C ALA A 310 -15.41 -5.37 -10.56
N VAL A 311 -16.35 -5.13 -11.46
CA VAL A 311 -17.58 -5.93 -11.63
C VAL A 311 -17.24 -7.39 -11.92
N ALA A 312 -16.32 -7.64 -12.85
CA ALA A 312 -15.89 -9.00 -13.17
C ALA A 312 -15.21 -9.68 -11.98
N THR A 313 -14.35 -8.96 -11.25
CA THR A 313 -13.67 -9.52 -10.07
C THR A 313 -14.64 -9.76 -8.90
N ALA A 314 -15.64 -8.89 -8.69
CA ALA A 314 -16.68 -9.09 -7.70
C ALA A 314 -17.49 -10.38 -7.99
N ARG A 315 -17.84 -10.62 -9.25
CA ARG A 315 -18.48 -11.87 -9.67
C ARG A 315 -17.60 -13.09 -9.41
N MET A 316 -16.33 -13.04 -9.82
CA MET A 316 -15.41 -14.18 -9.72
C MET A 316 -15.05 -14.53 -8.27
N ASP A 317 -14.79 -13.53 -7.43
CA ASP A 317 -14.18 -13.73 -6.12
C ASP A 317 -15.18 -13.63 -4.95
N LEU A 318 -16.31 -12.94 -5.16
CA LEU A 318 -17.35 -12.74 -4.14
C LEU A 318 -18.69 -13.38 -4.51
N GLY A 319 -18.89 -13.76 -5.78
CA GLY A 319 -20.20 -14.19 -6.28
C GLY A 319 -21.24 -13.07 -6.29
N ILE A 320 -20.81 -11.80 -6.24
CA ILE A 320 -21.69 -10.63 -6.22
C ILE A 320 -21.86 -10.10 -7.64
N GLU A 321 -23.10 -9.96 -8.08
CA GLU A 321 -23.43 -9.32 -9.36
C GLU A 321 -23.62 -7.82 -9.16
N VAL A 322 -22.85 -7.02 -9.90
CA VAL A 322 -22.91 -5.56 -9.85
C VAL A 322 -23.40 -5.05 -11.20
N ASP A 323 -24.47 -4.25 -11.18
CA ASP A 323 -25.07 -3.65 -12.36
C ASP A 323 -25.10 -2.13 -12.21
N VAL A 324 -24.42 -1.41 -13.11
CA VAL A 324 -24.33 0.05 -13.13
C VAL A 324 -24.49 0.51 -14.58
N ASP A 325 -25.52 1.30 -14.87
CA ASP A 325 -25.75 1.82 -16.21
C ASP A 325 -24.75 2.94 -16.54
N THR A 326 -23.88 2.71 -17.51
CA THR A 326 -22.86 3.68 -17.94
C THR A 326 -23.33 4.55 -19.11
N THR A 327 -24.55 4.37 -19.61
CA THR A 327 -25.03 5.03 -20.84
C THR A 327 -24.97 6.56 -20.73
N ARG A 328 -25.36 7.13 -19.59
CA ARG A 328 -25.35 8.59 -19.37
C ARG A 328 -23.96 9.17 -19.08
N LEU A 329 -22.99 8.30 -18.78
CA LEU A 329 -21.59 8.67 -18.53
C LEU A 329 -20.79 8.78 -19.83
N ARG A 330 -21.36 8.37 -20.96
CA ARG A 330 -20.66 8.36 -22.24
C ARG A 330 -20.65 9.73 -22.88
N SER A 331 -19.49 10.15 -23.35
CA SER A 331 -19.28 11.31 -24.22
C SER A 331 -19.18 10.88 -25.69
N SER A 332 -19.25 11.85 -26.60
CA SER A 332 -19.03 11.70 -28.03
C SER A 332 -18.25 12.89 -28.57
N ASP A 333 -17.79 12.83 -29.82
CA ASP A 333 -17.05 13.93 -30.47
C ASP A 333 -17.83 15.26 -30.47
N THR A 334 -19.15 15.21 -30.40
CA THR A 334 -20.04 16.38 -30.49
C THR A 334 -20.74 16.73 -29.18
N ALA A 335 -20.63 15.90 -28.14
CA ALA A 335 -21.35 16.09 -26.90
C ALA A 335 -20.61 15.50 -25.70
N ARG A 336 -20.59 16.24 -24.59
CA ARG A 336 -20.05 15.78 -23.32
C ARG A 336 -20.95 14.73 -22.66
N ALA A 337 -20.46 14.13 -21.58
CA ALA A 337 -21.24 13.19 -20.81
C ALA A 337 -22.47 13.89 -20.21
N ALA A 338 -23.64 13.28 -20.34
CA ALA A 338 -24.89 13.84 -19.82
C ALA A 338 -24.97 13.80 -18.29
N SER A 339 -24.15 12.97 -17.64
CA SER A 339 -23.99 12.88 -16.19
C SER A 339 -22.57 12.40 -15.88
N ALA A 340 -22.04 12.79 -14.72
CA ALA A 340 -20.81 12.22 -14.18
C ALA A 340 -21.05 11.08 -13.17
N TRP A 341 -22.31 10.79 -12.86
CA TRP A 341 -22.68 9.76 -11.91
C TRP A 341 -23.81 8.87 -12.43
N SER A 342 -23.85 7.65 -11.89
CA SER A 342 -24.89 6.65 -12.15
C SER A 342 -25.18 5.86 -10.87
N VAL A 343 -26.42 5.39 -10.72
CA VAL A 343 -26.83 4.56 -9.59
C VAL A 343 -27.20 3.19 -10.11
N GLY A 344 -26.57 2.19 -9.52
CA GLY A 344 -26.74 0.79 -9.81
C GLY A 344 -26.97 -0.03 -8.55
N THR A 345 -26.86 -1.34 -8.67
CA THR A 345 -27.07 -2.28 -7.56
C THR A 345 -25.98 -3.35 -7.50
N ALA A 346 -25.72 -3.85 -6.30
CA ALA A 346 -24.90 -5.03 -6.05
C ALA A 346 -25.74 -6.10 -5.36
N THR A 347 -25.98 -7.21 -6.04
CA THR A 347 -26.79 -8.34 -5.55
C THR A 347 -25.89 -9.43 -5.00
N TYR A 348 -26.07 -9.76 -3.73
CA TYR A 348 -25.29 -10.76 -3.03
C TYR A 348 -25.88 -12.16 -3.24
N PRO A 349 -25.05 -13.22 -3.19
CA PRO A 349 -25.57 -14.59 -3.23
C PRO A 349 -26.52 -14.84 -2.05
N ALA A 350 -27.58 -15.59 -2.31
CA ALA A 350 -28.58 -15.93 -1.29
C ALA A 350 -28.00 -17.00 -0.34
N ASP A 351 -27.62 -16.59 0.87
CA ASP A 351 -27.18 -17.48 1.94
C ASP A 351 -28.36 -17.81 2.86
N ASP A 352 -29.12 -18.88 2.60
CA ASP A 352 -30.26 -19.42 3.41
C ASP A 352 -31.25 -18.38 3.99
N GLY A 353 -31.28 -17.17 3.43
CA GLY A 353 -31.93 -15.97 3.96
C GLY A 353 -32.28 -14.96 2.86
N PRO A 354 -32.82 -13.78 3.20
CA PRO A 354 -33.24 -12.80 2.21
C PRO A 354 -32.05 -12.31 1.40
N ALA A 355 -32.25 -12.15 0.08
CA ALA A 355 -31.23 -11.60 -0.80
C ALA A 355 -30.84 -10.19 -0.32
N HIS A 356 -29.56 -9.99 0.00
CA HIS A 356 -29.03 -8.67 0.31
C HIS A 356 -28.73 -7.94 -1.00
N VAL A 357 -29.20 -6.71 -1.12
CA VAL A 357 -28.93 -5.83 -2.27
C VAL A 357 -28.42 -4.51 -1.74
N ALA A 358 -27.28 -4.06 -2.26
CA ALA A 358 -26.70 -2.77 -1.92
C ALA A 358 -26.86 -1.79 -3.09
N ASP A 359 -27.13 -0.52 -2.79
CA ASP A 359 -27.05 0.56 -3.77
C ASP A 359 -25.58 0.83 -4.13
N VAL A 360 -25.26 0.97 -5.41
CA VAL A 360 -23.93 1.37 -5.88
C VAL A 360 -24.04 2.70 -6.59
N VAL A 361 -23.62 3.78 -5.93
CA VAL A 361 -23.48 5.10 -6.55
C VAL A 361 -22.09 5.19 -7.15
N PHE A 362 -21.99 5.29 -8.46
CA PHE A 362 -20.73 5.38 -9.19
C PHE A 362 -20.56 6.79 -9.74
N LEU A 363 -19.48 7.46 -9.37
CA LEU A 363 -19.08 8.77 -9.87
C LEU A 363 -17.78 8.60 -10.65
N LYS A 364 -17.71 9.16 -11.86
CA LYS A 364 -16.49 9.19 -12.66
C LYS A 364 -16.06 10.63 -12.87
N ALA A 365 -14.77 10.92 -12.71
CA ALA A 365 -14.21 12.20 -13.15
C ALA A 365 -14.35 12.33 -14.68
N LEU A 366 -15.33 13.13 -15.11
CA LEU A 366 -15.73 13.39 -16.49
C LEU A 366 -16.03 14.87 -16.68
N LEU A 367 -15.92 15.35 -17.91
CA LEU A 367 -16.37 16.69 -18.28
C LEU A 367 -17.85 16.65 -18.65
N THR A 368 -18.67 17.40 -17.92
CA THR A 368 -20.10 17.62 -18.21
C THR A 368 -20.31 19.03 -18.77
N ASP A 369 -21.55 19.40 -19.10
CA ASP A 369 -21.86 20.75 -19.60
C ASP A 369 -21.90 21.81 -18.48
N ASP A 370 -22.02 21.40 -17.22
CA ASP A 370 -22.18 22.28 -16.05
C ASP A 370 -20.85 22.69 -15.38
N LEU A 371 -19.77 22.83 -16.16
CA LEU A 371 -18.45 23.22 -15.63
C LEU A 371 -18.34 24.73 -15.39
N THR A 372 -17.54 25.10 -14.39
CA THR A 372 -17.19 26.51 -14.15
C THR A 372 -16.23 27.04 -15.22
N ALA A 373 -16.24 28.34 -15.46
CA ALA A 373 -15.49 28.97 -16.55
C ALA A 373 -13.97 28.76 -16.47
N ASP A 374 -13.42 28.65 -15.27
CA ASP A 374 -12.02 28.34 -14.99
C ASP A 374 -11.66 26.90 -15.39
N VAL A 375 -12.48 25.92 -15.01
CA VAL A 375 -12.29 24.52 -15.43
C VAL A 375 -12.46 24.38 -16.94
N GLU A 376 -13.44 25.09 -17.51
CA GLU A 376 -13.66 25.14 -18.96
C GLU A 376 -12.42 25.66 -19.69
N HIS A 377 -11.87 26.79 -19.26
CA HIS A 377 -10.64 27.34 -19.82
C HIS A 377 -9.45 26.38 -19.64
N TYR A 378 -9.32 25.77 -18.47
CA TYR A 378 -8.26 24.81 -18.17
C TYR A 378 -8.28 23.61 -19.12
N THR A 379 -9.48 23.12 -19.50
CA THR A 379 -9.62 22.00 -20.45
C THR A 379 -9.13 22.33 -21.86
N LEU A 380 -9.21 23.61 -22.27
CA LEU A 380 -8.71 24.07 -23.57
C LEU A 380 -7.19 24.03 -23.64
N ASP A 381 -6.53 24.37 -22.53
CA ASP A 381 -5.07 24.36 -22.43
C ASP A 381 -4.51 22.96 -22.13
N ASN A 382 -5.34 22.06 -21.57
CA ASN A 382 -4.95 20.71 -21.16
C ASN A 382 -5.89 19.64 -21.75
N PRO A 383 -5.70 19.24 -23.03
CA PRO A 383 -6.60 18.30 -23.71
C PRO A 383 -6.66 16.89 -23.10
N ASP A 384 -5.68 16.52 -22.28
CA ASP A 384 -5.64 15.25 -21.56
C ASP A 384 -6.42 15.29 -20.24
N PHE A 385 -6.87 16.45 -19.76
CA PHE A 385 -7.70 16.57 -18.55
C PHE A 385 -9.09 15.93 -18.76
N PRO A 386 -9.65 15.21 -17.76
CA PRO A 386 -9.15 14.88 -16.42
C PRO A 386 -8.41 13.53 -16.35
N ARG A 387 -7.74 13.15 -17.44
CA ARG A 387 -7.08 11.86 -17.69
C ARG A 387 -5.56 12.02 -17.86
N ARG A 388 -4.93 12.87 -17.04
CA ARG A 388 -3.46 13.03 -17.09
C ARG A 388 -2.80 11.68 -16.80
N SER A 389 -1.77 11.36 -17.59
CA SER A 389 -1.07 10.08 -17.51
C SER A 389 -0.49 9.83 -16.11
N THR A 390 -0.62 8.60 -15.59
CA THR A 390 -0.03 8.20 -14.30
C THR A 390 1.50 8.18 -14.30
N GLY A 391 2.13 8.32 -15.48
CA GLY A 391 3.56 8.54 -15.64
C GLY A 391 4.00 9.98 -15.36
N ASP A 392 3.08 10.94 -15.34
CA ASP A 392 3.29 12.33 -14.95
C ASP A 392 2.46 12.65 -13.70
N GLN A 393 3.13 12.61 -12.55
CA GLN A 393 2.51 12.87 -11.24
C GLN A 393 2.94 14.23 -10.67
N SER A 394 3.48 15.12 -11.51
CA SER A 394 3.72 16.51 -11.17
C SER A 394 2.41 17.27 -11.30
N TYR A 395 1.95 17.85 -10.19
CA TYR A 395 0.82 18.76 -10.17
C TYR A 395 1.30 20.11 -9.66
N ASP A 396 1.04 21.17 -10.41
CA ASP A 396 1.18 22.53 -9.94
C ASP A 396 -0.10 23.02 -9.25
N GLU A 397 -0.14 24.30 -8.90
CA GLU A 397 -1.28 24.93 -8.23
C GLU A 397 -2.57 24.87 -9.07
N TRP A 398 -2.46 25.10 -10.38
CA TRP A 398 -3.60 25.15 -11.30
C TRP A 398 -4.13 23.75 -11.60
N ASP A 399 -3.22 22.78 -11.78
CA ASP A 399 -3.60 21.37 -11.91
C ASP A 399 -4.44 20.95 -10.70
N PHE A 400 -3.93 21.20 -9.49
CA PHE A 400 -4.61 20.79 -8.25
C PHE A 400 -5.99 21.46 -8.08
N GLU A 401 -6.07 22.77 -8.33
CA GLU A 401 -7.34 23.50 -8.23
C GLU A 401 -8.36 23.04 -9.28
N ALA A 402 -7.94 22.77 -10.52
CA ALA A 402 -8.83 22.27 -11.57
C ALA A 402 -9.43 20.91 -11.22
N TYR A 403 -8.64 19.96 -10.69
CA TYR A 403 -9.17 18.66 -10.24
C TYR A 403 -10.06 18.80 -8.99
N ARG A 404 -9.71 19.69 -8.04
CA ARG A 404 -10.53 19.97 -6.85
C ARG A 404 -11.89 20.55 -7.26
N GLN A 405 -11.89 21.54 -8.15
CA GLN A 405 -13.09 22.22 -8.61
C GLN A 405 -13.96 21.32 -9.48
N LEU A 406 -13.37 20.52 -10.38
CA LEU A 406 -14.09 19.48 -11.12
C LEU A 406 -14.80 18.54 -10.14
N GLY A 407 -14.09 17.98 -9.16
CA GLY A 407 -14.69 17.08 -8.17
C GLY A 407 -15.86 17.70 -7.40
N HIS A 408 -15.73 18.99 -7.05
CA HIS A 408 -16.80 19.74 -6.38
C HIS A 408 -18.03 19.91 -7.28
N SER A 409 -17.86 20.37 -8.52
CA SER A 409 -18.96 20.54 -9.47
C SER A 409 -19.69 19.23 -9.75
N LEU A 410 -18.95 18.12 -9.92
CA LEU A 410 -19.57 16.82 -10.17
C LEU A 410 -20.38 16.32 -8.95
N ALA A 411 -19.87 16.54 -7.74
CA ALA A 411 -20.56 16.14 -6.51
C ALA A 411 -21.80 16.99 -6.22
N ASP A 412 -21.78 18.29 -6.54
CA ASP A 412 -22.92 19.19 -6.32
C ASP A 412 -24.14 18.87 -7.23
N THR A 413 -23.91 18.17 -8.35
CA THR A 413 -24.97 17.74 -9.28
C THR A 413 -25.63 16.40 -8.91
N TRP A 414 -25.15 15.73 -7.86
CA TRP A 414 -25.77 14.51 -7.30
C TRP A 414 -26.65 14.87 -6.11
#